data_AF-L1LFE3-F1
#
_entry.id   AF-L1LFE3-F1
#
_cell.length_a   1.000
_cell.length_b   1.000
_cell.length_c   1.000
_cell.angle_alpha   90.00
_cell.angle_beta   90.00
_cell.angle_gamma   90.00
#
_symmetry.space_group_name_H-M   'P 1'
#
loop_
_entity.id
_entity.type
_entity.pdbx_description
1 polymer ?
#
loop_
_entity_poly.entity_id
_entity_poly.type
_entity_poly.pdbx_seq_one_letter_code
_entity_poly.pdbx_strand_id
1 'polypeptide(L)'
;MNTCTRSLILLILLSIGKIFADHGNMRHSTKDIEPAIFIEEVPLVVPQKTPINIDLTRDPSHEVMVIKIDETSEDIHYMIRPELDENYKIADISENGRVISEDSDRIVERLVYFHREYDGAKVIKSIDKYINDDGNTAREILEFIKRQEDDRYVPLVRYPVDVDLLSADIPNEIERIAYTSPETKTFKIRAHLANRAYIGVVKYGGITVTSLLSNDIISRQIVLDTSETHPVIRIASHMRNKSVIYSRYKFVVEENVGTIIHEEEEEVH
;
A
#
# COMPACT_ATOMS: atom_id res chain seq x y z
N MET A 1 -2.37 19.36 20.02
CA MET A 1 -1.79 18.06 20.38
C MET A 1 -2.91 17.03 20.41
N ASN A 2 -3.09 16.28 19.33
CA ASN A 2 -3.91 15.06 19.19
C ASN A 2 -3.81 14.62 17.72
N THR A 3 -2.69 14.01 17.34
CA THR A 3 -2.47 13.50 15.98
C THR A 3 -1.68 12.19 16.07
N CYS A 4 -2.27 11.15 16.67
CA CYS A 4 -1.66 9.81 16.65
C CYS A 4 -2.69 8.67 16.83
N THR A 5 -3.86 8.77 16.19
CA THR A 5 -4.87 7.69 16.20
C THR A 5 -5.50 7.38 14.84
N ARG A 6 -5.16 8.12 13.78
CA ARG A 6 -5.82 7.97 12.45
C ARG A 6 -5.42 6.72 11.65
N SER A 7 -4.39 5.96 12.07
CA SER A 7 -3.91 4.78 11.32
C SER A 7 -4.36 3.41 11.88
N LEU A 8 -5.02 3.34 13.03
CA LEU A 8 -5.28 2.03 13.67
C LEU A 8 -6.54 1.32 13.15
N ILE A 9 -7.53 2.06 12.64
CA ILE A 9 -8.86 1.49 12.30
C ILE A 9 -8.82 0.69 10.98
N LEU A 10 -7.93 1.05 10.03
CA LEU A 10 -7.79 0.31 8.77
C LEU A 10 -7.10 -1.04 8.95
N LEU A 11 -6.34 -1.24 10.05
CA LEU A 11 -5.67 -2.52 10.33
C LEU A 11 -6.63 -3.55 10.95
N ILE A 12 -7.64 -3.11 11.71
CA ILE A 12 -8.54 -4.01 12.47
C ILE A 12 -9.46 -4.81 11.53
N LEU A 13 -9.80 -4.28 10.35
CA LEU A 13 -10.62 -5.01 9.37
C LEU A 13 -9.85 -6.08 8.57
N LEU A 14 -8.51 -6.09 8.61
CA LEU A 14 -7.68 -7.05 7.86
C LEU A 14 -7.19 -8.23 8.71
N SER A 15 -7.31 -8.18 10.04
CA SER A 15 -6.73 -9.17 10.96
C SER A 15 -7.62 -10.37 11.31
N ILE A 16 -8.88 -10.44 10.86
CA ILE A 16 -9.81 -11.50 11.28
C ILE A 16 -9.62 -12.82 10.47
N GLY A 17 -8.89 -12.79 9.35
CA GLY A 17 -8.81 -13.94 8.43
C GLY A 17 -7.67 -14.95 8.61
N LYS A 18 -6.74 -14.78 9.57
CA LYS A 18 -5.49 -15.59 9.64
C LYS A 18 -5.36 -16.55 10.82
N ILE A 19 -6.42 -16.79 11.60
CA ILE A 19 -6.39 -17.78 12.69
C ILE A 19 -7.00 -19.07 12.14
N PHE A 20 -6.16 -20.01 11.67
CA PHE A 20 -6.33 -21.48 11.64
C PHE A 20 -5.52 -22.10 10.48
N ALA A 21 -4.26 -22.47 10.73
CA ALA A 21 -3.59 -23.62 10.10
C ALA A 21 -2.14 -23.72 10.61
N ASP A 22 -1.95 -24.34 11.78
CA ASP A 22 -0.63 -24.81 12.17
C ASP A 22 -0.77 -26.10 12.96
N HIS A 23 -0.66 -27.26 12.30
CA HIS A 23 -0.46 -28.56 12.94
C HIS A 23 0.39 -29.48 12.05
N GLY A 24 1.58 -29.82 12.56
CA GLY A 24 2.07 -31.21 12.57
C GLY A 24 2.93 -31.67 11.39
N ASN A 25 4.25 -31.52 11.52
CA ASN A 25 5.24 -32.07 10.60
C ASN A 25 5.70 -33.48 11.09
N MET A 26 5.25 -34.55 10.43
CA MET A 26 5.79 -35.92 10.63
C MET A 26 6.41 -36.44 9.33
N ARG A 27 7.73 -36.66 9.35
CA ARG A 27 8.50 -37.23 8.23
C ARG A 27 8.37 -38.76 8.21
N HIS A 28 7.70 -39.32 7.22
CA HIS A 28 7.86 -40.71 6.81
C HIS A 28 8.46 -40.79 5.40
N SER A 29 9.59 -41.50 5.30
CA SER A 29 10.22 -41.89 4.05
C SER A 29 9.33 -42.90 3.33
N THR A 30 8.88 -42.57 2.11
CA THR A 30 8.13 -43.47 1.23
C THR A 30 8.84 -43.58 -0.11
N LYS A 31 8.93 -44.83 -0.57
CA LYS A 31 9.57 -45.28 -1.81
C LYS A 31 8.85 -44.70 -3.04
N ASP A 32 9.65 -44.42 -4.05
CA ASP A 32 9.27 -43.89 -5.36
C ASP A 32 8.21 -44.77 -6.04
N ILE A 33 6.98 -44.26 -6.07
CA ILE A 33 5.95 -44.64 -7.03
C ILE A 33 5.59 -43.32 -7.69
N GLU A 34 5.84 -43.19 -8.99
CA GLU A 34 5.37 -42.05 -9.80
C GLU A 34 3.97 -42.39 -10.34
N PRO A 35 2.87 -41.97 -9.69
CA PRO A 35 1.58 -42.03 -10.33
C PRO A 35 1.49 -40.89 -11.34
N ALA A 36 1.37 -41.24 -12.62
CA ALA A 36 0.95 -40.33 -13.68
C ALA A 36 -0.53 -39.98 -13.47
N ILE A 37 -0.81 -39.08 -12.51
CA ILE A 37 -2.14 -38.50 -12.33
C ILE A 37 -2.23 -37.32 -13.30
N PHE A 38 -2.95 -37.53 -14.40
CA PHE A 38 -3.37 -36.46 -15.28
C PHE A 38 -4.48 -35.69 -14.54
N ILE A 39 -4.12 -34.59 -13.86
CA ILE A 39 -5.08 -33.69 -13.26
C ILE A 39 -5.63 -32.83 -14.40
N GLU A 40 -6.86 -33.11 -14.82
CA GLU A 40 -7.57 -32.25 -15.76
C GLU A 40 -7.85 -30.91 -15.04
N GLU A 41 -7.25 -29.83 -15.52
CA GLU A 41 -7.45 -28.48 -14.97
C GLU A 41 -8.91 -28.07 -15.17
N VAL A 42 -9.72 -28.20 -14.11
CA VAL A 42 -11.09 -27.69 -14.13
C VAL A 42 -11.02 -26.17 -14.06
N PRO A 43 -11.58 -25.44 -15.06
CA PRO A 43 -11.52 -23.99 -15.06
C PRO A 43 -12.21 -23.43 -13.82
N LEU A 44 -11.53 -22.52 -13.11
CA LEU A 44 -12.05 -21.89 -11.91
C LEU A 44 -13.26 -21.02 -12.29
N VAL A 45 -14.47 -21.42 -11.88
CA VAL A 45 -15.68 -20.62 -12.10
C VAL A 45 -15.73 -19.53 -11.05
N VAL A 46 -15.36 -18.30 -11.43
CA VAL A 46 -15.49 -17.13 -10.56
C VAL A 46 -16.98 -16.78 -10.41
N PRO A 47 -17.52 -16.68 -9.18
CA PRO A 47 -18.90 -16.26 -8.98
C PRO A 47 -19.12 -14.88 -9.59
N GLN A 48 -20.06 -14.78 -10.53
CA GLN A 48 -20.38 -13.51 -11.17
C GLN A 48 -21.21 -12.65 -10.21
N LYS A 49 -20.56 -11.64 -9.63
CA LYS A 49 -21.23 -10.64 -8.77
C LYS A 49 -22.00 -9.63 -9.61
N THR A 50 -23.10 -9.12 -9.07
CA THR A 50 -23.88 -8.04 -9.69
C THR A 50 -23.10 -6.72 -9.57
N PRO A 51 -22.78 -6.06 -10.69
CA PRO A 51 -22.03 -4.79 -10.68
C PRO A 51 -22.93 -3.63 -10.23
N ILE A 52 -22.42 -2.81 -9.32
CA ILE A 52 -23.05 -1.56 -8.88
C ILE A 52 -22.15 -0.38 -9.24
N ASN A 53 -22.60 0.43 -10.20
CA ASN A 53 -21.92 1.66 -10.57
C ASN A 53 -22.17 2.74 -9.52
N ILE A 54 -21.12 3.48 -9.15
CA ILE A 54 -21.22 4.59 -8.22
C ILE A 54 -20.91 5.92 -8.93
N ASP A 55 -21.72 6.94 -8.65
CA ASP A 55 -21.42 8.33 -8.97
C ASP A 55 -21.19 9.07 -7.65
N LEU A 56 -19.97 9.56 -7.45
CA LEU A 56 -19.53 10.22 -6.22
C LEU A 56 -20.29 11.52 -5.91
N THR A 57 -21.13 11.99 -6.83
CA THR A 57 -21.95 13.21 -6.68
C THR A 57 -23.40 12.92 -6.30
N ARG A 58 -23.78 11.63 -6.22
CA ARG A 58 -25.14 11.19 -5.93
C ARG A 58 -25.16 10.35 -4.67
N ASP A 59 -26.34 10.21 -4.10
CA ASP A 59 -26.56 9.23 -3.04
C ASP A 59 -26.33 7.82 -3.62
N PRO A 60 -25.48 7.01 -2.99
CA PRO A 60 -25.22 5.66 -3.49
C PRO A 60 -26.43 4.75 -3.25
N SER A 61 -26.47 3.65 -3.99
CA SER A 61 -27.52 2.65 -3.83
C SER A 61 -27.43 1.99 -2.44
N HIS A 62 -28.54 1.38 -1.99
CA HIS A 62 -28.62 0.81 -0.65
C HIS A 62 -27.61 -0.33 -0.37
N GLU A 63 -27.10 -0.97 -1.42
CA GLU A 63 -26.08 -2.03 -1.39
C GLU A 63 -24.70 -1.49 -1.01
N VAL A 64 -24.46 -0.19 -1.23
CA VAL A 64 -23.19 0.46 -0.94
C VAL A 64 -23.28 1.14 0.43
N MET A 65 -22.39 0.72 1.32
CA MET A 65 -22.15 1.36 2.59
C MET A 65 -21.19 2.54 2.42
N VAL A 66 -21.56 3.67 3.02
CA VAL A 66 -20.72 4.88 3.10
C VAL A 66 -20.23 5.06 4.52
N ILE A 67 -18.92 5.05 4.72
CA ILE A 67 -18.29 5.31 6.01
C ILE A 67 -17.54 6.63 5.94
N LYS A 68 -17.93 7.60 6.78
CA LYS A 68 -17.17 8.83 7.00
C LYS A 68 -16.19 8.60 8.16
N ILE A 69 -14.90 8.87 7.96
CA ILE A 69 -13.88 8.59 9.00
C ILE A 69 -14.04 9.53 10.20
N ASP A 70 -14.34 10.80 9.94
CA ASP A 70 -14.47 11.88 10.92
C ASP A 70 -15.59 12.80 10.45
N GLU A 71 -16.45 13.28 11.36
CA GLU A 71 -17.53 14.22 11.01
C GLU A 71 -16.99 15.52 10.40
N THR A 72 -15.73 15.84 10.70
CA THR A 72 -15.03 17.03 10.21
C THR A 72 -14.20 16.80 8.96
N SER A 73 -13.95 15.54 8.56
CA SER A 73 -13.19 15.24 7.36
C SER A 73 -14.10 15.02 6.15
N GLU A 74 -13.61 15.39 4.97
CA GLU A 74 -14.23 15.00 3.71
C GLU A 74 -13.78 13.60 3.27
N ASP A 75 -13.35 12.76 4.22
CA ASP A 75 -12.83 11.41 3.96
C ASP A 75 -14.00 10.42 3.95
N ILE A 76 -14.26 9.85 2.78
CA ILE A 76 -15.40 8.98 2.56
C ILE A 76 -14.91 7.65 2.01
N HIS A 77 -15.32 6.56 2.64
CA HIS A 77 -15.14 5.21 2.12
C HIS A 77 -16.46 4.66 1.59
N TYR A 78 -16.40 4.08 0.41
CA TYR A 78 -17.48 3.33 -0.21
C TYR A 78 -17.07 1.87 -0.30
N MET A 79 -17.95 0.99 0.15
CA MET A 79 -17.79 -0.46 0.03
C MET A 79 -19.17 -1.11 -0.08
N ILE A 80 -19.24 -2.30 -0.67
CA ILE A 80 -20.46 -3.10 -0.57
C ILE A 80 -20.70 -3.46 0.90
N ARG A 81 -21.96 -3.43 1.33
CA ARG A 81 -22.35 -3.87 2.66
C ARG A 81 -21.85 -5.30 2.91
N PRO A 82 -21.24 -5.60 4.08
CA PRO A 82 -20.71 -6.94 4.36
C PRO A 82 -21.72 -8.06 4.16
N GLU A 83 -23.00 -7.84 4.48
CA GLU A 83 -24.08 -8.81 4.30
C GLU A 83 -24.49 -9.04 2.82
N LEU A 84 -23.95 -8.27 1.88
CA LEU A 84 -24.23 -8.32 0.44
C LEU A 84 -22.97 -8.57 -0.40
N ASP A 85 -21.80 -8.71 0.22
CA ASP A 85 -20.51 -8.75 -0.47
C ASP A 85 -20.33 -9.97 -1.37
N GLU A 86 -20.99 -11.09 -1.06
CA GLU A 86 -21.00 -12.30 -1.89
C GLU A 86 -21.71 -12.08 -3.24
N ASN A 87 -22.70 -11.18 -3.28
CA ASN A 87 -23.60 -11.02 -4.43
C ASN A 87 -23.33 -9.77 -5.26
N TYR A 88 -22.66 -8.76 -4.70
CA TYR A 88 -22.46 -7.45 -5.33
C TYR A 88 -21.00 -7.01 -5.30
N LYS A 89 -20.61 -6.21 -6.28
CA LYS A 89 -19.33 -5.50 -6.31
C LYS A 89 -19.53 -4.05 -6.74
N ILE A 90 -18.64 -3.15 -6.32
CA ILE A 90 -18.56 -1.82 -6.92
C ILE A 90 -17.92 -1.99 -8.31
N ALA A 91 -18.61 -1.49 -9.32
CA ALA A 91 -18.20 -1.52 -10.71
C ALA A 91 -17.62 -0.15 -11.10
N ASP A 92 -18.21 0.57 -12.06
CA ASP A 92 -17.69 1.85 -12.52
C ASP A 92 -17.72 2.90 -11.40
N ILE A 93 -16.64 3.66 -11.29
CA ILE A 93 -16.54 4.84 -10.44
C ILE A 93 -16.66 6.07 -11.33
N SER A 94 -17.59 6.97 -11.03
CA SER A 94 -17.83 8.18 -11.81
C SER A 94 -18.01 9.43 -10.95
N GLU A 95 -17.83 10.61 -11.54
CA GLU A 95 -18.20 11.89 -10.93
C GLU A 95 -18.98 12.71 -11.96
N ASN A 96 -20.22 13.09 -11.63
CA ASN A 96 -21.13 13.81 -12.55
C ASN A 96 -21.31 13.07 -13.88
N GLY A 97 -21.50 11.74 -13.82
CA GLY A 97 -21.63 10.88 -15.00
C GLY A 97 -20.38 10.69 -15.85
N ARG A 98 -19.21 11.24 -15.47
CA ARG A 98 -17.93 10.96 -16.15
C ARG A 98 -17.22 9.82 -15.42
N VAL A 99 -16.93 8.73 -16.14
CA VAL A 99 -16.21 7.57 -15.60
C VAL A 99 -14.76 7.95 -15.29
N ILE A 100 -14.31 7.55 -14.09
CA ILE A 100 -12.98 7.77 -13.53
C ILE A 100 -12.19 6.45 -13.56
N SER A 101 -12.86 5.35 -13.18
CA SER A 101 -12.31 4.00 -13.21
C SER A 101 -13.39 3.04 -13.69
N GLU A 102 -13.06 2.23 -14.69
CA GLU A 102 -13.96 1.24 -15.29
C GLU A 102 -14.00 -0.05 -14.44
N ASP A 103 -15.10 -0.80 -14.54
CA ASP A 103 -15.21 -2.17 -14.04
C ASP A 103 -14.35 -3.15 -14.86
N SER A 104 -14.08 -4.30 -14.26
CA SER A 104 -13.46 -5.44 -14.93
C SER A 104 -14.06 -6.73 -14.38
N ASP A 105 -14.32 -7.70 -15.26
CA ASP A 105 -14.84 -9.02 -14.88
C ASP A 105 -13.91 -9.77 -13.92
N ARG A 106 -12.62 -9.42 -13.89
CA ARG A 106 -11.63 -10.00 -12.97
C ARG A 106 -11.76 -9.47 -11.54
N ILE A 107 -12.41 -8.31 -11.36
CA ILE A 107 -12.56 -7.69 -10.05
C ILE A 107 -13.69 -8.39 -9.29
N VAL A 108 -13.34 -8.93 -8.12
CA VAL A 108 -14.27 -9.60 -7.22
C VAL A 108 -14.65 -8.75 -6.02
N GLU A 109 -13.87 -7.73 -5.70
CA GLU A 109 -14.13 -6.78 -4.63
C GLU A 109 -13.43 -5.46 -4.95
N ARG A 110 -14.11 -4.34 -4.72
CA ARG A 110 -13.56 -3.00 -4.93
C ARG A 110 -13.96 -2.11 -3.76
N LEU A 111 -12.95 -1.47 -3.16
CA LEU A 111 -13.13 -0.47 -2.09
C LEU A 111 -12.72 0.89 -2.64
N VAL A 112 -13.55 1.91 -2.43
CA VAL A 112 -13.27 3.25 -2.95
C VAL A 112 -13.11 4.21 -1.79
N TYR A 113 -12.01 4.96 -1.79
CA TYR A 113 -11.74 6.04 -0.86
C TYR A 113 -11.72 7.36 -1.62
N PHE A 114 -12.43 8.34 -1.08
CA PHE A 114 -12.47 9.71 -1.57
C PHE A 114 -11.96 10.64 -0.47
N HIS A 115 -11.12 11.59 -0.85
CA HIS A 115 -10.58 12.61 0.03
C HIS A 115 -10.43 13.93 -0.72
N ARG A 116 -10.66 15.05 -0.02
CA ARG A 116 -10.31 16.38 -0.51
C ARG A 116 -9.11 16.93 0.26
N GLU A 117 -8.06 17.27 -0.47
CA GLU A 117 -6.87 17.91 0.09
C GLU A 117 -7.17 19.37 0.49
N TYR A 118 -6.27 19.95 1.30
CA TYR A 118 -6.39 21.32 1.79
C TYR A 118 -6.43 22.38 0.67
N ASP A 119 -5.75 22.12 -0.45
CA ASP A 119 -5.79 23.01 -1.63
C ASP A 119 -7.01 22.76 -2.52
N GLY A 120 -7.97 21.94 -2.07
CA GLY A 120 -9.20 21.59 -2.80
C GLY A 120 -9.02 20.53 -3.88
N ALA A 121 -7.82 19.97 -4.07
CA ALA A 121 -7.65 18.82 -4.95
C ALA A 121 -8.47 17.63 -4.42
N LYS A 122 -9.13 16.90 -5.33
CA LYS A 122 -9.87 15.68 -5.00
C LYS A 122 -9.01 14.48 -5.34
N VAL A 123 -8.87 13.56 -4.39
CA VAL A 123 -8.11 12.32 -4.53
C VAL A 123 -9.06 11.16 -4.38
N ILE A 124 -9.00 10.23 -5.33
CA ILE A 124 -9.73 8.96 -5.29
C ILE A 124 -8.72 7.83 -5.27
N LYS A 125 -8.95 6.86 -4.40
CA LYS A 125 -8.17 5.63 -4.30
C LYS A 125 -9.11 4.45 -4.39
N SER A 126 -8.95 3.64 -5.43
CA SER A 126 -9.58 2.32 -5.54
C SER A 126 -8.63 1.25 -5.03
N ILE A 127 -9.13 0.30 -4.25
CA ILE A 127 -8.42 -0.92 -3.90
C ILE A 127 -9.21 -2.06 -4.52
N ASP A 128 -8.66 -2.61 -5.59
CA ASP A 128 -9.28 -3.67 -6.36
C ASP A 128 -8.67 -5.00 -5.92
N LYS A 129 -9.53 -5.97 -5.60
CA LYS A 129 -9.16 -7.36 -5.43
C LYS A 129 -9.62 -8.12 -6.66
N TYR A 130 -8.69 -8.79 -7.31
CA TYR A 130 -8.96 -9.59 -8.51
C TYR A 130 -8.48 -11.02 -8.32
N ILE A 131 -9.08 -11.93 -9.07
CA ILE A 131 -8.61 -13.31 -9.21
C ILE A 131 -7.69 -13.34 -10.44
N ASN A 132 -6.46 -13.80 -10.25
CA ASN A 132 -5.49 -13.95 -11.34
C ASN A 132 -5.76 -15.26 -12.12
N ASP A 133 -5.00 -15.48 -13.19
CA ASP A 133 -5.20 -16.65 -14.06
C ASP A 133 -4.93 -17.98 -13.33
N ASP A 134 -4.15 -17.97 -12.24
CA ASP A 134 -3.87 -19.13 -11.38
C ASP A 134 -4.96 -19.38 -10.31
N GLY A 135 -6.01 -18.57 -10.29
CA GLY A 135 -7.07 -18.61 -9.27
C GLY A 135 -6.69 -17.99 -7.93
N ASN A 136 -5.50 -17.44 -7.80
CA ASN A 136 -5.05 -16.71 -6.62
C ASN A 136 -5.64 -15.30 -6.58
N THR A 137 -5.85 -14.78 -5.38
CA THR A 137 -6.29 -13.39 -5.22
C THR A 137 -5.10 -12.45 -5.15
N ALA A 138 -5.14 -11.37 -5.92
CA ALA A 138 -4.21 -10.26 -5.83
C ALA A 138 -4.97 -8.96 -5.59
N ARG A 139 -4.23 -7.93 -5.15
CA ARG A 139 -4.78 -6.61 -4.87
C ARG A 139 -3.98 -5.56 -5.62
N GLU A 140 -4.66 -4.54 -6.11
CA GLU A 140 -4.05 -3.38 -6.73
C GLU A 140 -4.68 -2.10 -6.21
N ILE A 141 -3.85 -1.07 -6.04
CA ILE A 141 -4.27 0.27 -5.67
C ILE A 141 -4.24 1.15 -6.92
N LEU A 142 -5.39 1.70 -7.29
CA LEU A 142 -5.48 2.72 -8.34
C LEU A 142 -5.74 4.08 -7.69
N GLU A 143 -4.90 5.07 -7.98
CA GLU A 143 -5.01 6.40 -7.40
C GLU A 143 -5.19 7.44 -8.50
N PHE A 144 -6.15 8.33 -8.29
CA PHE A 144 -6.52 9.38 -9.22
C PHE A 144 -6.59 10.72 -8.49
N ILE A 145 -6.25 11.79 -9.18
CA ILE A 145 -6.30 13.16 -8.66
C ILE A 145 -6.99 14.09 -9.67
N LYS A 146 -7.77 15.03 -9.15
CA LYS A 146 -8.35 16.15 -9.91
C LYS A 146 -8.09 17.44 -9.15
N ARG A 147 -7.25 18.31 -9.70
CA ARG A 147 -7.00 19.66 -9.15
C ARG A 147 -8.17 20.59 -9.46
N GLN A 148 -8.22 21.75 -8.81
CA GLN A 148 -9.33 22.71 -8.99
C GLN A 148 -9.53 23.14 -10.45
N GLU A 149 -8.43 23.28 -11.19
CA GLU A 149 -8.43 23.68 -12.60
C GLU A 149 -8.57 22.49 -13.58
N ASP A 150 -8.50 21.24 -13.09
CA ASP A 150 -8.57 20.06 -13.93
C ASP A 150 -10.05 19.73 -14.23
N ASP A 151 -10.36 19.49 -15.51
CA ASP A 151 -11.71 19.12 -15.96
C ASP A 151 -12.05 17.64 -15.69
N ARG A 152 -11.02 16.82 -15.50
CA ARG A 152 -11.09 15.36 -15.32
C ARG A 152 -10.07 14.86 -14.32
N TYR A 153 -10.33 13.68 -13.77
CA TYR A 153 -9.34 12.96 -12.99
C TYR A 153 -8.22 12.44 -13.89
N VAL A 154 -7.00 12.46 -13.38
CA VAL A 154 -5.83 11.84 -14.00
C VAL A 154 -5.18 10.88 -13.00
N PRO A 155 -4.42 9.87 -13.46
CA PRO A 155 -3.63 9.03 -12.57
C PRO A 155 -2.74 9.87 -11.65
N LEU A 156 -2.74 9.55 -10.37
CA LEU A 156 -1.90 10.21 -9.38
C LEU A 156 -0.46 9.73 -9.55
N VAL A 157 0.45 10.66 -9.80
CA VAL A 157 1.89 10.41 -9.92
C VAL A 157 2.61 11.19 -8.83
N ARG A 158 3.50 10.52 -8.11
CA ARG A 158 4.35 11.11 -7.07
C ARG A 158 5.75 11.36 -7.62
N TYR A 159 6.40 12.45 -7.21
CA TYR A 159 7.81 12.67 -7.52
C TYR A 159 8.71 12.07 -6.44
N PRO A 160 9.89 11.54 -6.80
CA PRO A 160 10.86 11.06 -5.83
C PRO A 160 11.55 12.21 -5.10
N VAL A 161 11.79 12.02 -3.80
CA VAL A 161 12.58 12.91 -2.94
C VAL A 161 13.78 12.14 -2.40
N ASP A 162 14.96 12.70 -2.55
CA ASP A 162 16.20 12.11 -2.05
C ASP A 162 16.41 12.47 -0.59
N VAL A 163 16.94 11.53 0.20
CA VAL A 163 17.26 11.77 1.61
C VAL A 163 18.65 11.28 1.94
N ASP A 164 19.44 12.12 2.62
CA ASP A 164 20.63 11.68 3.34
C ASP A 164 20.32 11.62 4.83
N LEU A 165 20.39 10.41 5.40
CA LEU A 165 20.01 10.12 6.78
C LEU A 165 20.92 10.81 7.81
N LEU A 166 22.13 11.22 7.42
CA LEU A 166 23.07 11.96 8.28
C LEU A 166 23.02 13.48 8.08
N SER A 167 22.32 13.97 7.05
CA SER A 167 22.25 15.42 6.80
C SER A 167 21.49 16.15 7.91
N ALA A 168 22.00 17.32 8.28
CA ALA A 168 21.28 18.28 9.11
C ALA A 168 20.18 19.00 8.31
N ASP A 169 20.41 19.20 7.01
CA ASP A 169 19.51 19.83 6.05
C ASP A 169 18.67 18.74 5.36
N ILE A 170 17.54 18.39 5.97
CA ILE A 170 16.60 17.39 5.44
C ILE A 170 15.58 18.14 4.56
N PRO A 171 15.23 17.61 3.37
CA PRO A 171 14.24 18.24 2.50
C PRO A 171 12.92 18.52 3.22
N ASN A 172 12.25 19.61 2.83
CA ASN A 172 11.01 20.05 3.47
C ASN A 172 9.88 19.02 3.37
N GLU A 173 9.93 18.16 2.38
CA GLU A 173 8.96 17.09 2.13
C GLU A 173 9.03 15.98 3.17
N ILE A 174 10.19 15.82 3.82
CA ILE A 174 10.47 14.71 4.73
C ILE A 174 10.27 15.15 6.17
N GLU A 175 9.56 14.32 6.91
CA GLU A 175 9.43 14.37 8.36
C GLU A 175 10.48 13.44 8.99
N ARG A 176 11.32 14.00 9.86
CA ARG A 176 12.23 13.23 10.71
C ARG A 176 11.66 13.15 12.12
N ILE A 177 11.24 11.96 12.51
CA ILE A 177 10.69 11.67 13.83
C ILE A 177 11.79 11.00 14.67
N ALA A 178 12.12 11.61 15.81
CA ALA A 178 12.92 10.96 16.85
C ALA A 178 11.95 10.32 17.86
N TYR A 179 12.12 9.02 18.11
CA TYR A 179 11.36 8.33 19.15
C TYR A 179 12.00 8.57 20.53
N THR A 180 11.48 7.89 21.56
CA THR A 180 11.97 7.99 22.95
C THR A 180 13.47 7.66 23.07
N SER A 181 14.04 6.85 22.17
CA SER A 181 15.49 6.70 22.06
C SER A 181 16.06 7.70 21.03
N PRO A 182 17.07 8.52 21.41
CA PRO A 182 17.75 9.41 20.48
C PRO A 182 18.52 8.65 19.37
N GLU A 183 18.75 7.36 19.56
CA GLU A 183 19.50 6.49 18.66
C GLU A 183 18.64 6.00 17.47
N THR A 184 17.31 6.09 17.58
CA THR A 184 16.38 5.64 16.53
C THR A 184 15.65 6.83 15.91
N LYS A 185 15.82 6.99 14.60
CA LYS A 185 15.18 8.05 13.81
C LYS A 185 14.36 7.43 12.69
N THR A 186 13.15 7.94 12.48
CA THR A 186 12.29 7.56 11.36
C THR A 186 12.13 8.71 10.39
N PHE A 187 12.25 8.40 9.10
CA PHE A 187 12.09 9.33 8.00
C PHE A 187 10.92 8.86 7.15
N LYS A 188 10.01 9.77 6.85
CA LYS A 188 8.85 9.53 5.98
C LYS A 188 8.43 10.84 5.32
N ILE A 189 7.66 10.77 4.23
CA ILE A 189 7.05 11.98 3.66
C ILE A 189 6.03 12.56 4.66
N ARG A 190 5.99 13.88 4.79
CA ARG A 190 5.00 14.58 5.61
C ARG A 190 3.59 14.24 5.15
N ALA A 191 2.67 14.13 6.10
CA ALA A 191 1.31 13.69 5.82
C ALA A 191 0.60 14.49 4.71
N HIS A 192 0.73 15.83 4.70
CA HIS A 192 0.10 16.69 3.69
C HIS A 192 0.75 16.62 2.28
N LEU A 193 1.85 15.86 2.14
CA LEU A 193 2.57 15.65 0.87
C LEU A 193 2.55 14.17 0.43
N ALA A 194 1.85 13.29 1.17
CA ALA A 194 1.85 11.84 0.92
C ALA A 194 1.28 11.45 -0.45
N ASN A 195 0.47 12.32 -1.07
CA ASN A 195 -0.09 12.13 -2.42
C ASN A 195 0.74 12.81 -3.52
N ARG A 196 1.83 13.49 -3.16
CA ARG A 196 2.65 14.28 -4.09
C ARG A 196 4.06 13.73 -4.21
N ALA A 197 4.61 13.20 -3.12
CA ALA A 197 5.99 12.78 -3.03
C ALA A 197 6.12 11.38 -2.41
N TYR A 198 7.22 10.71 -2.72
CA TYR A 198 7.70 9.52 -2.02
C TYR A 198 9.22 9.61 -1.85
N ILE A 199 9.81 8.84 -0.92
CA ILE A 199 11.27 8.83 -0.75
C ILE A 199 11.90 7.94 -1.82
N GLY A 200 12.65 8.56 -2.74
CA GLY A 200 13.29 7.92 -3.89
C GLY A 200 14.65 7.35 -3.56
N VAL A 201 15.69 8.20 -3.55
CA VAL A 201 17.05 7.78 -3.19
C VAL A 201 17.28 7.93 -1.69
N VAL A 202 17.86 6.90 -1.07
CA VAL A 202 18.26 6.94 0.34
C VAL A 202 19.78 6.88 0.39
N LYS A 203 20.40 7.82 1.11
CA LYS A 203 21.84 7.94 1.33
C LYS A 203 22.18 7.92 2.82
N TYR A 204 23.38 7.48 3.15
CA TYR A 204 23.94 7.52 4.49
C TYR A 204 25.33 8.16 4.43
N GLY A 205 25.43 9.44 4.80
CA GLY A 205 26.72 10.17 4.75
C GLY A 205 27.25 10.29 3.32
N GLY A 206 26.37 10.59 2.36
CA GLY A 206 26.69 10.67 0.94
C GLY A 206 26.71 9.33 0.18
N ILE A 207 26.76 8.19 0.88
CA ILE A 207 26.79 6.87 0.24
C ILE A 207 25.36 6.40 -0.05
N THR A 208 25.07 6.02 -1.30
CA THR A 208 23.75 5.50 -1.70
C THR A 208 23.47 4.14 -1.04
N VAL A 209 22.41 4.08 -0.23
CA VAL A 209 21.87 2.86 0.40
C VAL A 209 20.96 2.14 -0.61
N THR A 210 20.04 2.87 -1.22
CA THR A 210 19.13 2.37 -2.26
C THR A 210 18.77 3.49 -3.22
N SER A 211 18.56 3.12 -4.47
CA SER A 211 18.12 4.01 -5.55
C SER A 211 16.92 3.44 -6.31
N LEU A 212 16.14 2.56 -5.66
CA LEU A 212 14.95 1.98 -6.28
C LEU A 212 13.89 3.07 -6.51
N LEU A 213 13.84 3.55 -7.75
CA LEU A 213 12.83 4.46 -8.28
C LEU A 213 11.80 3.62 -9.05
N SER A 214 10.56 3.61 -8.57
CA SER A 214 9.44 2.97 -9.25
C SER A 214 8.18 3.79 -9.06
N ASN A 215 7.37 3.88 -10.11
CA ASN A 215 6.04 4.50 -10.07
C ASN A 215 5.04 3.68 -9.25
N ASP A 216 5.39 2.44 -8.88
CA ASP A 216 4.57 1.56 -8.07
C ASP A 216 4.79 1.78 -6.56
N ILE A 217 5.79 2.57 -6.16
CA ILE A 217 5.99 2.92 -4.75
C ILE A 217 4.95 3.97 -4.36
N ILE A 218 4.06 3.62 -3.44
CA ILE A 218 3.08 4.54 -2.86
C ILE A 218 3.72 5.35 -1.74
N SER A 219 4.48 4.68 -0.87
CA SER A 219 5.16 5.32 0.24
C SER A 219 6.38 4.51 0.66
N ARG A 220 7.32 5.19 1.33
CA ARG A 220 8.50 4.56 1.89
C ARG A 220 8.78 5.15 3.27
N GLN A 221 9.07 4.27 4.22
CA GLN A 221 9.49 4.62 5.57
C GLN A 221 10.89 4.08 5.81
N ILE A 222 11.77 4.94 6.35
CA ILE A 222 13.14 4.57 6.68
C ILE A 222 13.33 4.70 8.18
N VAL A 223 13.88 3.66 8.79
CA VAL A 223 14.29 3.66 10.19
C VAL A 223 15.82 3.54 10.23
N LEU A 224 16.47 4.56 10.79
CA LEU A 224 17.89 4.54 11.12
C LEU A 224 18.02 4.22 12.61
N ASP A 225 18.75 3.16 12.91
CA ASP A 225 19.09 2.73 14.26
C ASP A 225 20.60 2.81 14.47
N THR A 226 21.00 3.65 15.43
CA THR A 226 22.41 3.91 15.79
C THR A 226 22.75 3.40 17.19
N SER A 227 21.88 2.57 17.79
CA SER A 227 22.10 2.00 19.12
C SER A 227 23.16 0.89 19.12
N GLU A 228 23.37 0.24 17.98
CA GLU A 228 24.39 -0.78 17.77
C GLU A 228 25.73 -0.17 17.35
N THR A 229 26.82 -0.93 17.52
CA THR A 229 28.17 -0.56 17.04
C THR A 229 28.19 -0.21 15.55
N HIS A 230 27.33 -0.87 14.78
CA HIS A 230 27.17 -0.66 13.35
C HIS A 230 25.74 -0.16 13.08
N PRO A 231 25.58 1.05 12.52
CA PRO A 231 24.27 1.59 12.17
C PRO A 231 23.48 0.63 11.27
N VAL A 232 22.20 0.44 11.62
CA VAL A 232 21.26 -0.40 10.86
C VAL A 232 20.23 0.51 10.20
N ILE A 233 20.00 0.32 8.91
CA ILE A 233 19.00 1.04 8.12
C ILE A 233 17.96 0.04 7.67
N ARG A 234 16.70 0.24 8.09
CA ARG A 234 15.55 -0.55 7.67
C ARG A 234 14.66 0.29 6.76
N ILE A 235 14.27 -0.24 5.62
CA ILE A 235 13.41 0.42 4.64
C ILE A 235 12.17 -0.43 4.45
N ALA A 236 10.99 0.15 4.67
CA ALA A 236 9.72 -0.43 4.28
C ALA A 236 9.16 0.34 3.07
N SER A 237 9.04 -0.33 1.93
CA SER A 237 8.47 0.24 0.70
C SER A 237 7.07 -0.35 0.49
N HIS A 238 6.04 0.50 0.53
CA HIS A 238 4.66 0.10 0.27
C HIS A 238 4.36 0.25 -1.22
N MET A 239 3.98 -0.85 -1.85
CA MET A 239 3.82 -0.96 -3.28
C MET A 239 2.34 -0.87 -3.70
N ARG A 240 2.11 -0.60 -4.98
CA ARG A 240 0.77 -0.46 -5.58
C ARG A 240 -0.03 -1.76 -5.51
N ASN A 241 0.63 -2.90 -5.64
CA ASN A 241 0.04 -4.23 -5.48
C ASN A 241 -0.26 -4.60 -4.01
N LYS A 242 -0.30 -3.62 -3.09
CA LYS A 242 -0.42 -3.79 -1.64
C LYS A 242 0.73 -4.53 -0.95
N SER A 243 1.74 -5.02 -1.67
CA SER A 243 2.90 -5.67 -1.04
C SER A 243 3.75 -4.65 -0.30
N VAL A 244 4.51 -5.15 0.69
CA VAL A 244 5.51 -4.38 1.41
C VAL A 244 6.84 -5.07 1.25
N ILE A 245 7.81 -4.34 0.69
CA ILE A 245 9.19 -4.80 0.58
C ILE A 245 9.96 -4.23 1.76
N TYR A 246 10.48 -5.13 2.61
CA TYR A 246 11.36 -4.80 3.73
C TYR A 246 12.81 -5.05 3.31
N SER A 247 13.63 -4.02 3.38
CA SER A 247 15.07 -4.11 3.10
C SER A 247 15.86 -3.72 4.34
N ARG A 248 16.91 -4.48 4.65
CA ARG A 248 17.80 -4.22 5.79
C ARG A 248 19.24 -4.05 5.32
N TYR A 249 19.86 -2.96 5.76
CA TYR A 249 21.23 -2.61 5.45
C TYR A 249 22.03 -2.34 6.72
N LYS A 250 23.32 -2.64 6.68
CA LYS A 250 24.26 -2.40 7.77
C LYS A 250 25.46 -1.61 7.26
N PHE A 251 25.87 -0.60 8.02
CA PHE A 251 27.07 0.17 7.72
C PHE A 251 28.27 -0.45 8.41
N VAL A 252 29.31 -0.82 7.64
CA VAL A 252 30.55 -1.40 8.14
C VAL A 252 31.72 -0.53 7.70
N VAL A 253 32.64 -0.26 8.63
CA VAL A 253 33.87 0.50 8.36
C VAL A 253 35.03 -0.48 8.28
N GLU A 254 35.58 -0.64 7.07
CA GLU A 254 36.77 -1.46 6.82
C GLU A 254 37.89 -0.55 6.31
N GLU A 255 39.06 -0.59 6.94
CA GLU A 255 40.27 0.12 6.47
C GLU A 255 40.11 1.64 6.20
N ASN A 256 39.21 2.30 6.94
CA ASN A 256 38.80 3.71 6.78
C ASN A 256 37.90 4.01 5.57
N VAL A 257 37.37 2.98 4.91
CA VAL A 257 36.33 3.09 3.87
C VAL A 257 35.00 2.60 4.46
N GLY A 258 34.00 3.48 4.52
CA GLY A 258 32.65 3.11 4.91
C GLY A 258 31.94 2.40 3.76
N THR A 259 31.42 1.20 4.00
CA THR A 259 30.65 0.43 3.02
C THR A 259 29.27 0.09 3.58
N ILE A 260 28.27 0.03 2.69
CA ILE A 260 26.91 -0.39 3.04
C ILE A 260 26.72 -1.81 2.52
N ILE A 261 26.36 -2.72 3.44
CA ILE A 261 26.09 -4.11 3.13
C ILE A 261 24.57 -4.29 3.15
N HIS A 262 24.02 -4.80 2.04
CA HIS A 262 22.63 -5.27 1.96
C HIS A 262 22.56 -6.67 2.55
N GLU A 263 21.79 -6.84 3.62
CA GLU A 263 21.73 -8.11 4.36
C GLU A 263 20.50 -8.95 4.00
N GLU A 264 19.35 -8.31 3.79
CA GLU A 264 18.08 -9.02 3.61
C GLU A 264 17.06 -8.19 2.81
N GLU A 265 16.25 -8.89 2.02
CA GLU A 265 15.06 -8.37 1.34
C GLU A 265 13.92 -9.37 1.49
N GLU A 266 12.81 -8.94 2.09
CA GLU A 266 11.61 -9.74 2.31
C GLU A 266 10.41 -9.02 1.69
N GLU A 267 9.67 -9.71 0.81
CA GLU A 267 8.40 -9.23 0.27
C GLU A 267 7.23 -9.88 1.00
N VAL A 268 6.32 -9.06 1.53
CA VAL A 268 5.12 -9.50 2.24
C VAL A 268 3.87 -9.07 1.46
N HIS A 269 3.02 -10.04 1.11
CA HIS A 269 1.73 -9.83 0.43
C HIS A 269 0.53 -9.75 1.39
#